data_AF-B8CXW2-F1
#
_entry.id   AF-B8CXW2-F1
#
_cell.length_a   1.000
_cell.length_b   1.000
_cell.length_c   1.000
_cell.angle_alpha   90.00
_cell.angle_beta   90.00
_cell.angle_gamma   90.00
#
_symmetry.space_group_name_H-M   'P 1'
#
loop_
_entity.id
_entity.type
_entity.pdbx_description
1 polymer ?
#
loop_
_entity_poly.entity_id
_entity_poly.type
_entity_poly.pdbx_seq_one_letter_code
_entity_poly.pdbx_strand_id
1 'polypeptide(L)'
;MKPNDAKFVLKEIYRILKSKGKIILKLNPYFNPNELEKDNNFKKIKKDFYKERSGLYFWNISNKQIKKIIAPYYKICKYKEIEFKDYNMINRVYYLKKT
;
A
#
# COMPACT_ATOMS: atom_id res chain seq x y z
N MET A 1 10.09 1.83 -4.55
CA MET A 1 9.69 0.57 -5.25
C MET A 1 8.58 0.88 -6.24
N LYS A 2 8.62 0.35 -7.48
CA LYS A 2 7.55 0.56 -8.47
C LYS A 2 6.34 -0.34 -8.18
N PRO A 3 5.14 -0.08 -8.75
CA PRO A 3 3.95 -0.89 -8.48
C PRO A 3 4.09 -2.37 -8.86
N ASN A 4 4.83 -2.69 -9.93
CA ASN A 4 5.03 -4.07 -10.36
C ASN A 4 5.94 -4.82 -9.39
N ASP A 5 7.01 -4.17 -8.93
CA ASP A 5 7.89 -4.70 -7.89
C ASP A 5 7.08 -5.02 -6.61
N ALA A 6 6.19 -4.12 -6.19
CA ALA A 6 5.33 -4.33 -5.02
C ALA A 6 4.41 -5.55 -5.17
N LYS A 7 3.82 -5.75 -6.35
CA LYS A 7 3.00 -6.94 -6.66
C LYS A 7 3.85 -8.22 -6.65
N PHE A 8 5.06 -8.15 -7.20
CA PHE A 8 5.99 -9.27 -7.21
C PHE A 8 6.39 -9.66 -5.79
N VAL A 9 6.73 -8.69 -4.94
CA VAL A 9 7.03 -8.92 -3.52
C VAL A 9 5.85 -9.59 -2.80
N LEU A 10 4.61 -9.14 -3.03
CA LEU A 10 3.42 -9.78 -2.42
C LEU A 10 3.28 -11.26 -2.83
N LYS A 11 3.58 -11.58 -4.09
CA LYS A 11 3.58 -12.96 -4.60
C LYS A 11 4.71 -13.79 -4.00
N GLU A 12 5.91 -13.23 -3.88
CA GLU A 12 7.06 -13.93 -3.30
C GLU A 12 6.88 -14.18 -1.80
N ILE A 13 6.28 -13.23 -1.07
CA ILE A 13 5.89 -13.45 0.33
C ILE A 13 4.89 -14.62 0.41
N TYR A 14 3.93 -14.71 -0.50
CA TYR A 14 2.94 -15.79 -0.51
C TYR A 14 3.63 -17.14 -0.73
N ARG A 15 4.61 -17.20 -1.64
CA ARG A 15 5.37 -18.42 -1.94
C ARG A 15 6.09 -18.96 -0.71
N ILE A 16 6.77 -18.10 0.07
CA ILE A 16 7.60 -18.52 1.21
C ILE A 16 6.79 -18.73 2.50
N LEU A 17 5.60 -18.14 2.61
CA LEU A 17 4.80 -18.20 3.83
C LEU A 17 4.26 -19.62 4.06
N LYS A 18 4.43 -20.16 5.27
CA LYS A 18 3.90 -21.48 5.66
C LYS A 18 2.37 -21.51 5.59
N SER A 19 1.79 -22.71 5.54
CA SER A 19 0.34 -22.89 5.63
C SER A 19 -0.23 -22.16 6.85
N LYS A 20 -1.35 -21.46 6.67
CA LYS A 20 -1.99 -20.59 7.68
C LYS A 20 -1.10 -19.45 8.22
N GLY A 21 0.03 -19.18 7.59
CA GLY A 21 0.92 -18.07 7.94
C GLY A 21 0.21 -16.72 7.82
N LYS A 22 0.71 -15.74 8.56
CA LYS A 22 0.07 -14.43 8.76
C LYS A 22 1.04 -13.32 8.36
N ILE A 23 0.50 -12.22 7.84
CA ILE A 23 1.27 -11.04 7.43
C ILE A 23 0.55 -9.80 7.95
N ILE A 24 1.32 -8.79 8.35
CA ILE A 24 0.84 -7.44 8.56
C ILE A 24 1.31 -6.60 7.37
N LEU A 25 0.36 -6.09 6.57
CA LEU A 25 0.65 -5.18 5.47
C LEU A 25 0.32 -3.76 5.91
N LYS A 26 1.34 -2.91 6.03
CA LYS A 26 1.22 -1.48 6.33
C LYS A 26 1.38 -0.67 5.04
N LEU A 27 0.42 0.19 4.77
CA LEU A 27 0.42 1.12 3.64
C LEU A 27 0.34 2.55 4.15
N ASN A 28 0.88 3.47 3.35
CA ASN A 28 0.72 4.91 3.54
C ASN A 28 -0.75 5.33 3.34
N PRO A 29 -1.14 6.53 3.79
CA PRO A 29 -2.46 7.07 3.52
C PRO A 29 -2.77 7.11 2.01
N TYR A 30 -4.06 7.11 1.69
CA TYR A 30 -4.51 7.43 0.34
C TYR A 30 -4.84 8.92 0.30
N PHE A 31 -4.28 9.64 -0.66
CA PHE A 31 -4.56 11.05 -0.87
C PHE A 31 -5.46 11.25 -2.08
N ASN A 32 -6.23 12.34 -2.10
CA ASN A 32 -6.95 12.71 -3.31
C ASN A 32 -5.94 13.02 -4.43
N PRO A 33 -6.05 12.41 -5.63
CA PRO A 33 -5.15 12.71 -6.74
C PRO A 33 -5.06 14.21 -7.08
N ASN A 34 -6.17 14.94 -6.94
CA ASN A 34 -6.21 16.39 -7.20
C ASN A 34 -5.40 17.20 -6.17
N GLU A 35 -5.29 16.73 -4.94
CA GLU A 35 -4.47 17.38 -3.90
C GLU A 35 -2.99 17.10 -4.15
N LEU A 36 -2.64 15.84 -4.49
CA LEU A 36 -1.26 15.48 -4.82
C LEU A 36 -0.72 16.24 -6.03
N GLU A 37 -1.58 16.53 -7.02
CA GLU A 37 -1.17 17.30 -8.20
C GLU A 37 -0.96 18.79 -7.92
N LYS A 38 -1.52 19.31 -6.82
CA LYS A 38 -1.28 20.68 -6.34
C LYS A 38 -0.08 20.77 -5.39
N ASP A 39 0.39 19.65 -4.85
CA ASP A 39 1.52 19.59 -3.93
C ASP A 39 2.84 19.46 -4.69
N ASN A 40 3.68 20.49 -4.60
CA ASN A 40 5.00 20.55 -5.23
C ASN A 40 5.98 19.45 -4.74
N ASN A 41 5.65 18.73 -3.66
CA ASN A 41 6.42 17.58 -3.19
C ASN A 41 6.20 16.32 -4.03
N PHE A 42 5.14 16.25 -4.85
CA PHE A 42 4.80 15.08 -5.64
C PHE A 42 4.84 15.36 -7.14
N LYS A 43 5.69 14.64 -7.86
CA LYS A 43 5.72 14.62 -9.32
C LYS A 43 5.02 13.38 -9.86
N LYS A 44 3.89 13.55 -10.55
CA LYS A 44 3.18 12.43 -11.19
C LYS A 44 4.05 11.76 -12.26
N ILE A 45 4.19 10.44 -12.19
CA ILE A 45 4.87 9.62 -13.20
C ILE A 45 3.84 8.96 -14.11
N LYS A 46 2.78 8.40 -13.53
CA LYS A 46 1.65 7.76 -14.21
C LYS A 46 0.44 7.72 -13.26
N LYS A 47 -0.69 7.15 -13.70
CA LYS A 47 -1.89 7.02 -12.87
C LYS A 47 -1.57 6.41 -11.49
N ASP A 48 -1.98 7.12 -10.44
CA ASP A 48 -1.79 6.78 -9.03
C ASP A 48 -0.32 6.58 -8.60
N PHE A 49 0.67 6.98 -9.40
CA PHE A 49 2.09 6.74 -9.12
C PHE A 49 2.92 8.02 -9.30
N TYR A 50 3.62 8.39 -8.24
CA TYR A 50 4.30 9.65 -8.08
C TYR A 50 5.74 9.43 -7.63
N LYS A 51 6.59 10.43 -7.88
CA LYS A 51 7.90 10.58 -7.25
C LYS A 51 7.82 11.70 -6.23
N GLU A 52 8.21 11.42 -5.00
CA GLU A 52 8.37 12.45 -3.97
C GLU A 52 9.65 13.27 -4.22
N ARG A 53 9.69 14.50 -3.70
CA ARG A 53 10.90 15.35 -3.73
C ARG A 53 12.11 14.68 -3.05
N SER A 54 11.86 13.83 -2.06
CA SER A 54 12.87 12.97 -1.41
C SER A 54 13.54 11.96 -2.36
N GLY A 55 12.98 11.76 -3.55
CA GLY A 55 13.41 10.75 -4.52
C GLY A 55 12.67 9.42 -4.39
N LEU A 56 11.89 9.24 -3.31
CA LEU A 56 11.09 8.04 -3.08
C LEU A 56 9.91 7.93 -4.06
N TYR A 57 9.47 6.70 -4.29
CA TYR A 57 8.29 6.44 -5.10
C TYR A 57 7.06 6.29 -4.21
N PHE A 58 6.02 7.05 -4.54
CA PHE A 58 4.74 7.00 -3.87
C PHE A 58 3.69 6.36 -4.78
N TRP A 59 3.21 5.18 -4.40
CA TRP A 59 2.08 4.55 -5.06
C TRP A 59 0.82 4.84 -4.26
N ASN A 60 0.03 5.81 -4.74
CA ASN A 60 -1.20 6.29 -4.13
C ASN A 60 -2.35 5.28 -4.34
N ILE A 61 -2.17 4.05 -3.86
CA ILE A 61 -3.10 2.96 -4.09
C ILE A 61 -4.29 3.03 -3.13
N SER A 62 -5.51 3.02 -3.67
CA SER A 62 -6.74 3.00 -2.86
C SER A 62 -6.99 1.66 -2.17
N ASN A 63 -7.87 1.67 -1.16
CA ASN A 63 -8.33 0.44 -0.49
C ASN A 63 -8.98 -0.54 -1.47
N LYS A 64 -9.74 -0.04 -2.44
CA LYS A 64 -10.38 -0.87 -3.47
C LYS A 64 -9.35 -1.57 -4.35
N GLN A 65 -8.31 -0.85 -4.77
CA GLN A 65 -7.24 -1.41 -5.61
C GLN A 65 -6.39 -2.43 -4.83
N ILE A 66 -5.94 -2.11 -3.61
CA ILE A 66 -5.06 -3.04 -2.88
C ILE A 66 -5.80 -4.32 -2.50
N LYS A 67 -7.08 -4.24 -2.10
CA LYS A 67 -7.90 -5.43 -1.82
C LYS A 67 -7.97 -6.37 -3.03
N LYS A 68 -8.14 -5.83 -4.24
CA LYS A 68 -8.12 -6.63 -5.48
C LYS A 68 -6.76 -7.30 -5.74
N ILE A 69 -5.65 -6.64 -5.39
CA ILE A 69 -4.30 -7.16 -5.61
C ILE A 69 -3.96 -8.28 -4.61
N ILE A 70 -4.39 -8.17 -3.36
CA ILE A 70 -4.06 -9.15 -2.30
C ILE A 70 -5.03 -10.34 -2.24
N ALA A 71 -6.28 -10.17 -2.69
CA ALA A 71 -7.32 -11.20 -2.61
C ALA A 71 -6.96 -12.56 -3.26
N PRO A 72 -6.20 -12.63 -4.36
CA PRO A 72 -5.79 -13.92 -4.94
C PRO A 72 -4.85 -14.76 -4.07
N TYR A 73 -4.21 -14.16 -3.07
CA TYR A 73 -3.16 -14.80 -2.27
C TYR A 73 -3.50 -14.89 -0.77
N TYR A 74 -4.36 -14.00 -0.28
CA TYR A 74 -4.57 -13.82 1.14
C TYR A 74 -6.03 -13.55 1.49
N LYS A 75 -6.46 -14.16 2.60
CA LYS A 75 -7.68 -13.76 3.30
C LYS A 75 -7.37 -12.52 4.13
N ILE A 76 -8.19 -11.48 3.97
CA ILE A 76 -8.14 -10.30 4.82
C ILE A 76 -8.87 -10.62 6.13
N CYS A 77 -8.13 -10.76 7.22
CA CYS A 77 -8.68 -11.07 8.53
C CYS A 77 -9.08 -9.80 9.31
N LYS A 78 -8.35 -8.69 9.15
CA LYS A 78 -8.67 -7.41 9.77
C LYS A 78 -8.12 -6.25 8.93
N TYR A 79 -8.80 -5.12 8.99
CA TYR A 79 -8.33 -3.83 8.49
C TYR A 79 -8.45 -2.80 9.61
N LYS A 80 -7.45 -1.92 9.75
CA LYS A 80 -7.51 -0.78 10.67
C LYS A 80 -6.74 0.40 10.09
N GLU A 81 -7.28 1.60 10.28
CA GLU A 81 -6.53 2.84 10.12
C GLU A 81 -5.90 3.20 11.47
N ILE A 82 -4.60 3.43 11.45
CA ILE A 82 -3.82 3.81 12.64
C ILE A 82 -3.41 5.26 12.45
N GLU A 83 -3.95 6.11 13.31
CA GLU A 83 -3.60 7.52 13.38
C GLU A 83 -2.34 7.71 14.22
N PHE A 84 -1.38 8.44 13.66
CA PHE A 84 -0.16 8.88 14.32
C PHE A 84 -0.28 10.37 14.56
N LYS A 85 -0.83 10.75 15.72
CA LYS A 85 -1.20 12.14 16.05
C LYS A 85 -0.02 13.10 15.96
N ASP A 86 1.14 12.69 16.47
CA ASP A 86 2.36 13.50 16.47
C ASP A 86 2.86 13.89 15.07
N TYR A 87 2.41 13.15 14.04
CA TYR A 87 2.80 13.36 12.64
C TYR A 87 1.62 13.76 11.74
N ASN A 88 0.41 13.86 12.30
CA ASN A 88 -0.83 14.07 11.54
C ASN A 88 -0.97 13.10 10.34
N MET A 89 -0.61 11.82 10.55
CA MET A 89 -0.58 10.79 9.51
C MET A 89 -1.51 9.62 9.84
N ILE A 90 -2.20 9.11 8.83
CA ILE A 90 -3.01 7.89 8.93
C ILE A 90 -2.37 6.77 8.12
N ASN A 91 -1.99 5.68 8.78
CA ASN A 91 -1.53 4.48 8.09
C ASN A 91 -2.64 3.45 7.98
N ARG A 92 -2.66 2.74 6.85
CA ARG A 92 -3.64 1.69 6.57
C ARG A 92 -2.99 0.34 6.82
N VAL A 93 -3.55 -0.44 7.73
CA VAL A 93 -2.97 -1.72 8.16
C VAL A 93 -3.94 -2.86 7.90
N TYR A 94 -3.45 -3.88 7.20
CA TYR A 94 -4.17 -5.11 6.93
C TYR A 94 -3.51 -6.27 7.65
N TYR A 95 -4.33 -7.05 8.35
CA TYR A 95 -3.94 -8.36 8.88
C TYR A 95 -4.40 -9.43 7.91
N LEU A 96 -3.45 -10.14 7.33
CA LEU A 96 -3.64 -11.09 6.25
C LEU A 96 -3.27 -12.49 6.69
N LYS A 97 -3.98 -13.48 6.17
CA LYS A 97 -3.66 -14.91 6.33
C LYS A 97 -3.53 -15.55 4.96
N LYS A 98 -2.51 -16.39 4.77
CA LYS A 98 -2.35 -17.21 3.56
C LYS A 98 -3.62 -18.02 3.30
N THR A 99 -4.16 -17.93 2.09
CA THR A 99 -5.23 -18.83 1.61
C THR A 99 -4.68 -20.20 1.29
#